data_AF-A0A0D7CPT9-F1
#
_entry.id   AF-A0A0D7CPT9-F1
#
_cell.length_a   1.000
_cell.length_b   1.000
_cell.length_c   1.000
_cell.angle_alpha   90.00
_cell.angle_beta   90.00
_cell.angle_gamma   90.00
#
_symmetry.space_group_name_H-M   'P 1'
#
loop_
_entity.id
_entity.type
_entity.pdbx_description
1 polymer ?
#
loop_
_entity_poly.entity_id
_entity_poly.type
_entity_poly.pdbx_seq_one_letter_code
_entity_poly.pdbx_strand_id
1 'polypeptide(L)'
;MPSRPQTPAYEDPQDTTTPALWGRIACTWAVAFAALHFYWALGGSRGLSVSAGSLAETRPGWFVAVGLWGVGLLCLVAGVLGWLLARPRPRGLFGRTLRVLGWCACAVLLARGIAVEALLLADTAGQEVHVSPEQRMWTLALWNPWFLIGGLLFGLAARKFGRAKGPSGGAAPHP
;
A
#
# COMPACT_ATOMS: atom_id res chain seq x y z
N MET A 1 9.95 -49.31 28.40
CA MET A 1 9.60 -47.86 28.37
C MET A 1 8.52 -47.66 27.32
N PRO A 2 7.36 -47.06 27.63
CA PRO A 2 6.31 -46.82 26.64
C PRO A 2 6.65 -45.59 25.78
N SER A 3 6.65 -45.79 24.46
CA SER A 3 6.89 -44.76 23.45
C SER A 3 5.78 -43.70 23.50
N ARG A 4 6.13 -42.43 23.73
CA ARG A 4 5.19 -41.31 23.60
C ARG A 4 4.70 -41.21 22.14
N PRO A 5 3.39 -41.12 21.88
CA PRO A 5 2.90 -40.77 20.55
C PRO A 5 3.34 -39.34 20.23
N GLN A 6 4.04 -39.16 19.10
CA GLN A 6 4.30 -37.85 18.53
C GLN A 6 2.98 -37.32 17.97
N THR A 7 2.34 -36.38 18.66
CA THR A 7 1.21 -35.63 18.13
C THR A 7 1.69 -34.86 16.90
N PRO A 8 1.06 -35.01 15.71
CA PRO A 8 1.40 -34.18 14.57
C PRO A 8 1.09 -32.72 14.95
N ALA A 9 2.08 -31.85 14.80
CA ALA A 9 1.86 -30.42 14.93
C ALA A 9 0.79 -30.03 13.92
N TYR A 10 -0.39 -29.64 14.43
CA TYR A 10 -1.46 -29.07 13.63
C TYR A 10 -0.94 -27.73 13.11
N GLU A 11 -0.34 -27.72 11.92
CA GLU A 11 -0.09 -26.49 11.18
C GLU A 11 -1.45 -25.88 10.84
N ASP A 12 -1.80 -24.81 11.54
CA ASP A 12 -3.01 -24.05 11.29
C ASP A 12 -3.03 -23.57 9.82
N PRO A 13 -3.98 -24.04 8.97
CA PRO A 13 -4.08 -23.62 7.58
C PRO A 13 -4.20 -22.09 7.40
N GLN A 14 -4.53 -21.35 8.47
CA GLN A 14 -4.65 -19.90 8.44
C GLN A 14 -3.31 -19.15 8.26
N ASP A 15 -2.17 -19.74 8.63
CA ASP A 15 -0.90 -19.00 8.68
C ASP A 15 -0.27 -18.79 7.28
N THR A 16 -0.58 -19.67 6.34
CA THR A 16 -0.13 -19.56 4.93
C THR A 16 -1.06 -18.72 4.05
N THR A 17 -2.34 -18.63 4.41
CA THR A 17 -3.37 -17.90 3.63
C THR A 17 -3.36 -16.40 3.92
N THR A 18 -3.02 -16.01 5.15
CA THR A 18 -3.01 -14.62 5.61
C THR A 18 -1.99 -13.73 4.87
N PRO A 19 -0.71 -14.14 4.65
CA PRO A 19 0.24 -13.35 3.88
C PRO A 19 -0.23 -13.12 2.44
N ALA A 20 -0.77 -14.16 1.81
CA ALA A 20 -1.29 -14.09 0.45
C ALA A 20 -2.51 -13.17 0.36
N LEU A 21 -3.35 -13.11 1.40
CA LEU A 21 -4.49 -12.22 1.48
C LEU A 21 -4.07 -10.75 1.46
N TRP A 22 -3.15 -10.33 2.34
CA TRP A 22 -2.72 -8.93 2.40
C TRP A 22 -2.08 -8.45 1.10
N GLY A 23 -1.27 -9.27 0.45
CA GLY A 23 -0.71 -8.96 -0.86
C GLY A 23 -1.78 -8.81 -1.95
N ARG A 24 -2.81 -9.68 -1.95
CA ARG A 24 -3.95 -9.57 -2.88
C ARG A 24 -4.76 -8.30 -2.62
N ILE A 25 -5.05 -7.96 -1.37
CA ILE A 25 -5.79 -6.74 -1.03
C ILE A 25 -4.98 -5.50 -1.43
N ALA A 26 -3.67 -5.48 -1.16
CA ALA A 26 -2.79 -4.39 -1.60
C ALA A 26 -2.75 -4.25 -3.13
N CYS A 27 -2.72 -5.38 -3.85
CA CYS A 27 -2.81 -5.40 -5.31
C CYS A 27 -4.13 -4.79 -5.80
N THR A 28 -5.27 -5.27 -5.29
CA THR A 28 -6.59 -4.77 -5.67
C THR A 28 -6.74 -3.28 -5.36
N TRP A 29 -6.28 -2.83 -4.20
CA TRP A 29 -6.28 -1.41 -3.82
C TRP A 29 -5.48 -0.56 -4.83
N ALA A 30 -4.28 -1.00 -5.19
CA ALA A 30 -3.41 -0.27 -6.12
C ALA A 30 -3.98 -0.25 -7.54
N VAL A 31 -4.56 -1.36 -8.01
CA VAL A 31 -5.22 -1.44 -9.33
C VAL A 31 -6.46 -0.56 -9.38
N ALA A 32 -7.28 -0.54 -8.31
CA ALA A 32 -8.43 0.37 -8.23
C ALA A 32 -7.99 1.84 -8.31
N PHE A 33 -6.89 2.18 -7.63
CA PHE A 33 -6.35 3.53 -7.68
C PHE A 33 -5.75 3.89 -9.04
N ALA A 34 -5.10 2.93 -9.72
CA ALA A 34 -4.64 3.11 -11.10
C ALA A 34 -5.80 3.35 -12.07
N ALA A 35 -6.87 2.56 -11.97
CA ALA A 35 -8.06 2.70 -12.80
C ALA A 35 -8.69 4.09 -12.66
N LEU A 36 -8.73 4.63 -11.44
CA LEU A 36 -9.21 5.98 -11.20
C LEU A 36 -8.35 7.05 -11.88
N HIS A 37 -7.01 6.92 -11.82
CA HIS A 37 -6.11 7.85 -12.50
C HIS A 37 -6.27 7.80 -14.01
N PHE A 38 -6.42 6.60 -14.59
CA PHE A 38 -6.68 6.47 -16.03
C PHE A 38 -8.05 7.02 -16.42
N TYR A 39 -9.08 6.82 -15.59
CA TYR A 39 -10.37 7.46 -15.79
C TYR A 39 -10.23 8.99 -15.89
N TRP A 40 -9.47 9.61 -14.99
CA TRP A 40 -9.20 11.05 -15.04
C TRP A 40 -8.36 11.45 -16.25
N ALA A 41 -7.35 10.65 -16.60
CA ALA A 41 -6.46 10.89 -17.74
C ALA A 41 -7.21 10.83 -19.09
N LEU A 42 -8.21 9.95 -19.19
CA LEU A 42 -9.11 9.84 -20.34
C LEU A 42 -10.17 10.95 -20.41
N GLY A 43 -10.18 11.87 -19.44
CA GLY A 43 -11.05 13.04 -19.43
C GLY A 43 -12.14 13.01 -18.37
N GLY A 44 -12.27 11.94 -17.59
CA GLY A 44 -13.20 11.84 -16.47
C GLY A 44 -12.97 12.94 -15.42
N SER A 45 -14.02 13.56 -14.91
CA SER A 45 -13.94 14.70 -13.99
C SER A 45 -14.46 14.40 -12.58
N ARG A 46 -15.19 13.30 -12.39
CA ARG A 46 -15.77 12.95 -11.08
C ARG A 46 -14.67 12.77 -10.03
N GLY A 47 -14.74 13.56 -8.95
CA GLY A 47 -13.76 13.54 -7.86
C GLY A 47 -12.39 14.14 -8.18
N LEU A 48 -12.14 14.59 -9.42
CA LEU A 48 -10.85 15.17 -9.80
C LEU A 48 -10.68 16.58 -9.22
N SER A 49 -11.73 17.41 -9.24
CA SER A 49 -11.71 18.75 -8.63
C SER A 49 -11.47 18.73 -7.12
N VAL A 50 -11.92 17.65 -6.48
CA VAL A 50 -11.66 17.35 -5.08
C VAL A 50 -10.21 16.92 -4.84
N SER A 51 -9.61 16.20 -5.80
CA SER A 51 -8.26 15.65 -5.67
C SER A 51 -7.15 16.63 -6.07
N ALA A 52 -7.39 17.46 -7.10
CA ALA A 52 -6.36 18.26 -7.77
C ALA A 52 -6.67 19.76 -7.83
N GLY A 53 -7.81 20.19 -7.29
CA GLY A 53 -8.19 21.61 -7.24
C GLY A 53 -8.17 22.31 -8.60
N SER A 54 -7.52 23.46 -8.69
CA SER A 54 -7.42 24.25 -9.93
C SER A 54 -6.74 23.51 -11.09
N LEU A 55 -5.91 22.50 -10.82
CA LEU A 55 -5.33 21.62 -11.86
C LEU A 55 -6.40 20.73 -12.51
N ALA A 56 -7.48 20.42 -11.81
CA ALA A 56 -8.60 19.66 -12.36
C ALA A 56 -9.37 20.42 -13.43
N GLU A 57 -9.41 21.76 -13.31
CA GLU A 57 -10.11 22.67 -14.22
C GLU A 57 -9.22 23.00 -15.43
N THR A 58 -7.97 23.38 -15.17
CA THR A 58 -7.03 23.81 -16.21
C THR A 58 -6.43 22.65 -17.00
N ARG A 59 -6.34 21.45 -16.40
CA ARG A 59 -5.79 20.20 -16.97
C ARG A 59 -4.56 20.42 -17.86
N PRO A 60 -3.50 21.06 -17.36
CA PRO A 60 -2.31 21.29 -18.18
C PRO A 60 -1.71 19.96 -18.62
N GLY A 61 -1.16 19.90 -19.84
CA GLY A 61 -0.69 18.65 -20.43
C GLY A 61 0.33 17.87 -19.57
N TRP A 62 1.18 18.58 -18.83
CA TRP A 62 2.13 17.95 -17.89
C TRP A 62 1.42 17.27 -16.71
N PHE A 63 0.33 17.83 -16.21
CA PHE A 63 -0.46 17.25 -15.12
C PHE A 63 -1.17 15.98 -15.61
N VAL A 64 -1.72 16.00 -16.81
CA VAL A 64 -2.33 14.80 -17.42
C VAL A 64 -1.28 13.72 -17.65
N ALA A 65 -0.13 14.06 -18.24
CA ALA A 65 0.92 13.10 -18.57
C ALA A 65 1.64 12.53 -17.34
N VAL A 66 2.07 13.38 -16.41
CA VAL A 66 2.86 12.95 -15.24
C VAL A 66 1.95 12.63 -14.07
N GLY A 67 1.02 13.53 -13.75
CA GLY A 67 0.15 13.43 -12.58
C GLY A 67 -0.95 12.38 -12.71
N LEU A 68 -1.50 12.16 -13.91
CA LEU A 68 -2.56 11.16 -14.11
C LEU A 68 -2.00 9.87 -14.71
N TRP A 69 -1.42 9.93 -15.91
CA TRP A 69 -0.84 8.73 -16.55
C TRP A 69 0.34 8.16 -15.77
N GLY A 70 1.33 9.00 -15.42
CA GLY A 70 2.51 8.59 -14.67
C GLY A 70 2.18 7.96 -13.31
N VAL A 71 1.31 8.60 -12.53
CA VAL A 71 0.86 8.04 -11.23
C VAL A 71 0.04 6.77 -11.43
N GLY A 72 -0.86 6.71 -12.42
CA GLY A 72 -1.61 5.49 -12.74
C GLY A 72 -0.69 4.29 -13.06
N LEU A 73 0.35 4.51 -13.86
CA LEU A 73 1.37 3.49 -14.14
C LEU A 73 2.15 3.09 -12.88
N LEU A 74 2.53 4.05 -12.03
CA LEU A 74 3.18 3.76 -10.75
C LEU A 74 2.28 2.92 -9.83
N CYS A 75 0.97 3.18 -9.82
CA CYS A 75 0.00 2.37 -9.10
C CYS A 75 -0.08 0.94 -9.66
N LEU A 76 0.02 0.73 -10.98
CA LEU A 76 0.13 -0.62 -11.54
C LEU A 76 1.40 -1.34 -11.09
N VAL A 77 2.54 -0.65 -11.05
CA VAL A 77 3.79 -1.21 -10.50
C VAL A 77 3.60 -1.61 -9.03
N ALA A 78 2.93 -0.78 -8.23
CA ALA A 78 2.57 -1.12 -6.86
C ALA A 78 1.60 -2.32 -6.80
N GLY A 79 0.66 -2.43 -7.75
CA GLY A 79 -0.21 -3.59 -7.90
C GLY A 79 0.57 -4.89 -8.15
N VAL A 80 1.52 -4.86 -9.08
CA VAL A 80 2.44 -5.97 -9.34
C VAL A 80 3.25 -6.31 -8.08
N LEU A 81 3.74 -5.32 -7.35
CA LEU A 81 4.43 -5.54 -6.07
C LEU A 81 3.51 -6.24 -5.06
N GLY A 82 2.26 -5.79 -4.89
CA GLY A 82 1.29 -6.44 -4.01
C GLY A 82 1.03 -7.89 -4.40
N TRP A 83 0.87 -8.16 -5.69
CA TRP A 83 0.72 -9.51 -6.23
C TRP A 83 1.96 -10.39 -6.00
N LEU A 84 3.17 -9.85 -6.17
CA LEU A 84 4.42 -10.56 -5.87
C LEU A 84 4.55 -10.84 -4.36
N LEU A 85 4.10 -9.94 -3.49
CA LEU A 85 4.06 -10.14 -2.05
C LEU A 85 3.00 -11.17 -1.63
N ALA A 86 1.98 -11.42 -2.47
CA ALA A 86 0.99 -12.47 -2.25
C ALA A 86 1.49 -13.88 -2.63
N ARG A 87 2.61 -13.97 -3.35
CA ARG A 87 3.18 -15.24 -3.82
C ARG A 87 4.11 -15.87 -2.78
N PRO A 88 4.36 -17.19 -2.89
CA PRO A 88 5.37 -17.87 -2.09
C PRO A 88 6.71 -17.13 -2.17
N ARG A 89 7.35 -16.97 -1.00
CA ARG A 89 8.56 -16.15 -0.87
C ARG A 89 9.71 -16.74 -1.72
N PRO A 90 10.25 -15.99 -2.70
CA PRO A 90 11.47 -16.38 -3.39
C PRO A 90 12.67 -16.28 -2.44
N ARG A 91 13.61 -17.23 -2.55
CA ARG A 91 14.82 -17.27 -1.73
C ARG A 91 15.83 -16.19 -2.18
N GLY A 92 16.69 -15.74 -1.26
CA GLY A 92 17.81 -14.85 -1.57
C GLY A 92 17.48 -13.35 -1.66
N LEU A 93 18.25 -12.63 -2.49
CA LEU A 93 18.22 -11.17 -2.62
C LEU A 93 16.87 -10.66 -3.11
N PHE A 94 16.25 -11.34 -4.08
CA PHE A 94 14.97 -10.92 -4.65
C PHE A 94 13.85 -10.82 -3.60
N GLY A 95 13.73 -11.80 -2.70
CA GLY A 95 12.78 -11.76 -1.59
C GLY A 95 13.14 -10.73 -0.50
N ARG A 96 14.36 -10.20 -0.47
CA ARG A 96 14.72 -9.04 0.37
C ARG A 96 14.30 -7.74 -0.32
N THR A 97 14.57 -7.61 -1.62
CA THR A 97 14.17 -6.45 -2.43
C THR A 97 12.67 -6.24 -2.40
N LEU A 98 11.86 -7.26 -2.66
CA LEU A 98 10.38 -7.14 -2.61
C LEU A 98 9.88 -6.66 -1.24
N ARG A 99 10.51 -7.13 -0.15
CA ARG A 99 10.16 -6.71 1.21
C ARG A 99 10.53 -5.25 1.44
N VAL A 100 11.71 -4.81 1.02
CA VAL A 100 12.16 -3.41 1.12
C VAL A 100 11.21 -2.51 0.32
N LEU A 101 10.89 -2.88 -0.92
CA LEU A 101 9.96 -2.13 -1.76
C LEU A 101 8.57 -2.01 -1.12
N GLY A 102 8.06 -3.09 -0.51
CA GLY A 102 6.80 -3.04 0.23
C GLY A 102 6.84 -2.06 1.43
N TRP A 103 7.95 -2.03 2.16
CA TRP A 103 8.17 -1.04 3.23
C TRP A 103 8.34 0.38 2.70
N CYS A 104 9.02 0.57 1.57
CA CYS A 104 9.13 1.87 0.91
C CYS A 104 7.76 2.39 0.48
N ALA A 105 6.93 1.55 -0.15
CA ALA A 105 5.56 1.90 -0.51
C ALA A 105 4.73 2.27 0.73
N CYS A 106 4.82 1.48 1.80
CA CYS A 106 4.21 1.79 3.09
C CYS A 106 4.63 3.18 3.61
N ALA A 107 5.94 3.42 3.69
CA ALA A 107 6.49 4.66 4.21
C ALA A 107 6.07 5.88 3.37
N VAL A 108 6.15 5.79 2.03
CA VAL A 108 5.74 6.89 1.14
C VAL A 108 4.26 7.22 1.30
N LEU A 109 3.39 6.21 1.32
CA LEU A 109 1.94 6.41 1.43
C LEU A 109 1.55 6.99 2.80
N LEU A 110 2.14 6.47 3.89
CA LEU A 110 1.90 7.00 5.24
C LEU A 110 2.47 8.41 5.41
N ALA A 111 3.70 8.65 4.95
CA ALA A 111 4.31 9.97 5.01
C ALA A 111 3.48 11.00 4.25
N ARG A 112 2.99 10.65 3.05
CA ARG A 112 2.07 11.50 2.29
C ARG A 112 0.79 11.78 3.07
N GLY A 113 0.17 10.75 3.65
CA GLY A 113 -1.07 10.91 4.42
C GLY A 113 -0.88 11.85 5.62
N ILE A 114 0.11 11.56 6.46
CA ILE A 114 0.44 12.32 7.67
C ILE A 114 0.87 13.74 7.33
N ALA A 115 1.71 13.94 6.30
CA ALA A 115 2.18 15.27 5.92
C ALA A 115 1.03 16.17 5.45
N VAL A 116 0.08 15.62 4.67
CA VAL A 116 -1.12 16.36 4.25
C VAL A 116 -2.00 16.69 5.45
N GLU A 117 -2.19 15.75 6.37
CA GLU A 117 -2.95 15.98 7.60
C GLU A 117 -2.32 17.08 8.47
N ALA A 118 -1.01 17.02 8.67
CA ALA A 118 -0.26 18.02 9.44
C ALA A 118 -0.29 19.40 8.77
N LEU A 119 -0.11 19.48 7.45
CA LEU A 119 -0.14 20.73 6.70
C LEU A 119 -1.53 21.38 6.79
N LEU A 120 -2.59 20.60 6.66
CA LEU A 120 -3.95 21.10 6.79
C LEU A 120 -4.23 21.53 8.25
N LEU A 121 -3.84 20.75 9.25
CA LEU A 121 -3.98 21.15 10.66
C LEU A 121 -3.25 22.47 10.97
N ALA A 122 -2.06 22.68 10.39
CA ALA A 122 -1.31 23.94 10.51
C ALA A 122 -2.00 25.11 9.79
N ASP A 123 -2.60 24.89 8.63
CA ASP A 123 -3.40 25.88 7.89
C ASP A 123 -4.63 26.33 8.71
N THR A 124 -5.30 25.40 9.42
CA THR A 124 -6.37 25.78 10.40
C THR A 124 -5.86 26.60 11.58
N ALA A 125 -4.57 26.55 11.90
CA ALA A 125 -3.96 27.30 12.99
C ALA A 125 -3.53 28.72 12.56
N GLY A 126 -3.88 29.17 11.33
CA GLY A 126 -3.78 30.57 10.92
C GLY A 126 -2.74 30.89 9.83
N GLN A 127 -2.33 29.92 9.01
CA GLN A 127 -1.49 30.18 7.85
C GLN A 127 -2.33 30.07 6.57
N GLU A 128 -2.84 31.18 6.04
CA GLU A 128 -3.68 31.26 4.85
C GLU A 128 -3.15 30.47 3.64
N VAL A 129 -3.56 29.20 3.48
CA VAL A 129 -3.44 28.49 2.21
C VAL A 129 -4.81 28.50 1.54
N HIS A 130 -4.90 29.08 0.35
CA HIS A 130 -6.12 29.21 -0.46
C HIS A 130 -6.65 27.85 -0.97
N VAL A 131 -7.09 26.97 -0.08
CA VAL A 131 -7.82 25.74 -0.42
C VAL A 131 -9.27 25.92 0.01
N SER A 132 -10.22 25.65 -0.90
CA SER A 132 -11.64 25.70 -0.54
C SER A 132 -11.92 24.75 0.64
N PRO A 133 -12.68 25.17 1.67
CA PRO A 133 -13.02 24.33 2.83
C PRO A 133 -13.61 22.97 2.44
N GLU A 134 -14.37 22.92 1.34
CA GLU A 134 -14.97 21.70 0.81
C GLU A 134 -13.91 20.73 0.24
N GLN A 135 -12.95 21.23 -0.54
CA GLN A 135 -11.85 20.43 -1.08
C GLN A 135 -10.97 19.86 0.03
N ARG A 136 -10.75 20.66 1.07
CA ARG A 136 -10.02 20.26 2.27
C ARG A 136 -10.74 19.14 3.03
N MET A 137 -12.05 19.28 3.26
CA MET A 137 -12.86 18.27 3.93
C MET A 137 -12.79 16.92 3.21
N TRP A 138 -13.01 16.91 1.89
CA TRP A 138 -12.98 15.67 1.12
C TRP A 138 -11.59 15.05 1.01
N THR A 139 -10.54 15.87 0.96
CA THR A 139 -9.16 15.38 1.02
C THR A 139 -8.87 14.67 2.34
N LEU A 140 -9.35 15.21 3.46
CA LEU A 140 -9.19 14.60 4.77
C LEU A 140 -10.10 13.40 4.99
N ALA A 141 -11.34 13.43 4.50
CA ALA A 141 -12.33 12.39 4.76
C ALA A 141 -12.17 11.17 3.83
N LEU A 142 -11.76 11.37 2.58
CA LEU A 142 -11.68 10.32 1.58
C LEU A 142 -10.23 10.01 1.19
N TRP A 143 -9.49 11.02 0.73
CA TRP A 143 -8.15 10.78 0.19
C TRP A 143 -7.16 10.35 1.27
N ASN A 144 -7.09 11.05 2.39
CA ASN A 144 -6.13 10.76 3.43
C ASN A 144 -6.31 9.33 4.01
N PRO A 145 -7.52 8.89 4.41
CA PRO A 145 -7.77 7.51 4.80
C PRO A 145 -7.41 6.50 3.71
N TRP A 146 -7.68 6.80 2.43
CA TRP A 146 -7.31 5.93 1.32
C TRP A 146 -5.79 5.70 1.27
N PHE A 147 -4.98 6.75 1.38
CA PHE A 147 -3.51 6.64 1.42
C PHE A 147 -3.02 5.89 2.66
N LEU A 148 -3.61 6.15 3.84
CA LEU A 148 -3.27 5.45 5.07
C LEU A 148 -3.57 3.95 4.97
N ILE A 149 -4.75 3.59 4.45
CA ILE A 149 -5.14 2.20 4.20
C ILE A 149 -4.14 1.54 3.25
N GLY A 150 -3.82 2.18 2.12
CA GLY A 150 -2.82 1.67 1.18
C GLY A 150 -1.47 1.41 1.84
N GLY A 151 -0.97 2.38 2.62
CA GLY A 151 0.27 2.24 3.36
C GLY A 151 0.27 1.06 4.32
N LEU A 152 -0.79 0.91 5.11
CA LEU A 152 -0.98 -0.21 6.03
C LEU A 152 -1.04 -1.55 5.30
N LEU A 153 -1.75 -1.63 4.18
CA LEU A 153 -1.85 -2.86 3.37
C LEU A 153 -0.47 -3.32 2.88
N PHE A 154 0.33 -2.41 2.31
CA PHE A 154 1.69 -2.74 1.86
C PHE A 154 2.62 -3.08 3.04
N GLY A 155 2.49 -2.39 4.18
CA GLY A 155 3.24 -2.69 5.40
C GLY A 155 2.92 -4.07 5.97
N LEU A 156 1.63 -4.43 6.05
CA LEU A 156 1.17 -5.74 6.51
C LEU A 156 1.61 -6.86 5.55
N ALA A 157 1.48 -6.65 4.24
CA ALA A 157 1.98 -7.57 3.23
C ALA A 157 3.50 -7.78 3.37
N ALA A 158 4.29 -6.72 3.47
CA ALA A 158 5.75 -6.80 3.64
C ALA A 158 6.16 -7.45 4.97
N ARG A 159 5.45 -7.18 6.06
CA ARG A 159 5.68 -7.79 7.38
C ARG A 159 5.41 -9.29 7.34
N LYS A 160 4.27 -9.72 6.81
CA LYS A 160 3.89 -11.15 6.73
C LYS A 160 4.78 -11.91 5.75
N PHE A 161 5.12 -11.31 4.60
CA PHE A 161 6.11 -11.85 3.67
C PHE A 161 7.51 -12.03 4.28
N GLY A 162 7.84 -11.25 5.31
CA GLY A 162 9.06 -11.37 6.09
C GLY A 162 9.05 -12.44 7.19
N ARG A 163 7.86 -12.82 7.70
CA ARG A 163 7.70 -13.80 8.79
C ARG A 163 7.62 -15.25 8.32
N ALA A 164 7.46 -15.49 7.02
CA ALA A 164 7.41 -16.83 6.41
C ALA A 164 8.77 -17.59 6.42
N LYS A 165 9.63 -17.34 7.42
CA LYS A 165 10.92 -18.02 7.63
C LYS A 165 10.89 -18.74 9.00
N GLY A 166 10.30 -19.94 9.00
CA GLY A 166 10.44 -21.18 9.80
C GLY A 166 10.74 -21.21 11.33
N PRO A 167 10.18 -22.19 12.07
CA PRO A 167 10.87 -22.80 13.21
C PRO A 167 12.06 -23.60 12.67
N SER A 168 13.28 -23.09 12.85
CA SER A 168 14.51 -23.82 12.58
C SER A 168 15.50 -23.49 13.67
N GLY A 169 15.43 -24.27 14.74
CA GLY A 169 16.30 -24.22 15.91
C GLY A 169 16.17 -25.48 16.76
N GLY A 170 15.91 -26.63 16.13
CA GLY A 170 16.06 -27.93 16.78
C GLY A 170 17.54 -28.32 16.72
N ALA A 171 18.34 -27.84 17.66
CA ALA A 171 19.65 -28.40 17.92
C ALA A 171 19.43 -29.82 18.46
N ALA A 172 19.74 -30.83 17.64
CA ALA A 172 19.88 -32.20 18.12
C ALA A 172 21.16 -32.28 18.97
N PRO A 173 21.13 -32.89 20.16
CA PRO A 173 22.35 -33.20 20.89
C PRO A 173 23.12 -34.32 20.16
N HIS A 174 24.41 -34.08 19.89
CA HIS A 174 25.35 -35.10 19.42
C HIS A 174 25.72 -36.07 20.57
N PRO A 175 26.09 -37.33 20.24
CA PRO A 175 26.14 -38.47 21.16
C PRO A 175 27.22 -38.39 22.25
#